data_AF-A0A9E3MZC4-F1
#
_entry.id   AF-A0A9E3MZC4-F1
#
_cell.length_a   1.000
_cell.length_b   1.000
_cell.length_c   1.000
_cell.angle_alpha   90.00
_cell.angle_beta   90.00
_cell.angle_gamma   90.00
#
_symmetry.space_group_name_H-M   'P 1'
#
loop_
_entity.id
_entity.type
_entity.pdbx_description
1 polymer ?
#
loop_
_entity_poly.entity_id
_entity_poly.type
_entity_poly.pdbx_seq_one_letter_code
_entity_poly.pdbx_strand_id
1 'polypeptide(L)'
;MIRATGIRSGGRPAVFLLVVLPILWGGMLAAAVGLVALLARATDTTLATVPDGAAIVVACCGALLAVPVALMLSNLVLHALSPLRRIAGRDAARHRRPDFAASQRALLRLFLVLAAICAPIIAATFALAR
;
A
#
# COMPACT_ATOMS: atom_id res chain seq x y z
N MET A 1 43.75 5.55 -6.25
CA MET A 1 43.38 4.24 -6.84
C MET A 1 42.08 3.78 -6.18
N ILE A 2 40.94 4.31 -6.66
CA ILE A 2 39.62 4.09 -6.05
C ILE A 2 39.05 2.80 -6.64
N ARG A 3 38.92 1.77 -5.80
CA ARG A 3 38.38 0.46 -6.18
C ARG A 3 36.87 0.62 -6.36
N ALA A 4 36.44 0.64 -7.61
CA ALA A 4 35.03 0.57 -7.99
C ALA A 4 34.37 -0.61 -7.28
N THR A 5 33.55 -0.33 -6.27
CA THR A 5 32.65 -1.27 -5.63
C THR A 5 31.61 -1.65 -6.67
N GLY A 6 31.87 -2.76 -7.35
CA GLY A 6 30.96 -3.39 -8.28
C GLY A 6 29.61 -3.63 -7.59
N ILE A 7 28.65 -2.78 -7.93
CA ILE A 7 27.22 -3.08 -7.81
C ILE A 7 26.99 -4.25 -8.77
N ARG A 8 27.26 -5.47 -8.31
CA ARG A 8 26.71 -6.67 -8.94
C ARG A 8 25.22 -6.65 -8.63
N SER A 9 24.48 -6.00 -9.51
CA SER A 9 23.05 -6.11 -9.68
C SER A 9 22.68 -7.57 -9.96
N GLY A 10 22.66 -8.40 -8.92
CA GLY A 10 21.95 -9.67 -8.97
C GLY A 10 20.49 -9.37 -9.28
N GLY A 11 19.94 -9.97 -10.34
CA GLY A 11 18.58 -9.72 -10.87
C GLY A 11 17.40 -10.09 -9.94
N ARG A 12 17.54 -9.88 -8.64
CA ARG A 12 16.62 -10.18 -7.54
C ARG A 12 15.70 -9.01 -7.12
N PRO A 13 16.07 -7.72 -7.22
CA PRO A 13 15.17 -6.63 -6.83
C PRO A 13 14.17 -6.24 -7.93
N ALA A 14 14.48 -6.55 -9.20
CA ALA A 14 13.63 -6.14 -10.33
C ALA A 14 12.27 -6.84 -10.33
N VAL A 15 12.21 -8.14 -9.99
CA VAL A 15 10.93 -8.88 -9.89
C VAL A 15 10.10 -8.40 -8.71
N PHE A 16 10.75 -8.07 -7.59
CA PHE A 16 10.08 -7.48 -6.44
C PHE A 16 9.50 -6.10 -6.79
N LEU A 17 10.27 -5.26 -7.50
CA LEU A 17 9.78 -3.98 -8.00
C LEU A 17 8.62 -4.17 -8.99
N LEU A 18 8.75 -5.11 -9.94
CA LEU A 18 7.76 -5.39 -10.98
C LEU A 18 6.42 -5.89 -10.45
N VAL A 19 6.41 -6.59 -9.31
CA VAL A 19 5.16 -7.09 -8.71
C VAL A 19 4.61 -6.11 -7.69
N VAL A 20 5.46 -5.56 -6.81
CA VAL A 20 5.01 -4.69 -5.71
C VAL A 20 4.61 -3.31 -6.21
N LEU A 21 5.35 -2.73 -7.15
CA LEU A 21 5.09 -1.37 -7.63
C LEU A 21 3.72 -1.23 -8.31
N PRO A 22 3.29 -2.11 -9.24
CA PRO A 22 1.96 -1.99 -9.84
C PRO A 22 0.83 -2.29 -8.85
N ILE A 23 1.02 -3.21 -7.90
CA ILE A 23 0.03 -3.47 -6.84
C ILE A 23 -0.12 -2.24 -5.95
N LEU A 24 0.99 -1.59 -5.61
CA LEU A 24 1.00 -0.37 -4.79
C LEU A 24 0.34 0.80 -5.53
N TRP A 25 0.79 1.08 -6.76
CA TRP A 25 0.22 2.16 -7.57
C TRP A 25 -1.25 1.95 -7.88
N GLY A 26 -1.62 0.73 -8.31
CA GLY A 26 -3.00 0.37 -8.60
C GLY A 26 -3.89 0.49 -7.37
N GLY A 27 -3.42 0.03 -6.21
CA GLY A 27 -4.15 0.14 -4.94
C GLY A 27 -4.33 1.59 -4.49
N MET A 28 -3.28 2.42 -4.57
CA MET A 28 -3.36 3.83 -4.18
C MET A 28 -4.32 4.62 -5.08
N LEU A 29 -4.22 4.44 -6.40
CA LEU A 29 -5.11 5.11 -7.34
C LEU A 29 -6.56 4.65 -7.18
N ALA A 30 -6.79 3.34 -7.07
CA ALA A 30 -8.14 2.80 -6.88
C ALA A 30 -8.78 3.28 -5.57
N ALA A 31 -8.02 3.32 -4.48
CA ALA A 31 -8.51 3.82 -3.20
C ALA A 31 -8.80 5.32 -3.24
N ALA A 32 -7.91 6.13 -3.80
CA ALA A 32 -8.09 7.57 -3.91
C ALA A 32 -9.29 7.92 -4.80
N VAL A 33 -9.35 7.39 -6.01
CA VAL A 33 -10.46 7.64 -6.95
C VAL A 33 -11.77 7.07 -6.39
N GLY A 34 -11.76 5.87 -5.82
CA GLY A 34 -12.95 5.24 -5.26
C GLY A 34 -13.57 6.03 -4.10
N LEU A 35 -12.75 6.54 -3.18
CA LEU A 35 -13.25 7.32 -2.05
C LEU A 35 -13.71 8.73 -2.45
N VAL A 36 -13.04 9.37 -3.40
CA VAL A 36 -13.50 10.67 -3.93
C VAL A 36 -14.81 10.51 -4.71
N ALA A 37 -14.95 9.45 -5.51
CA ALA A 37 -16.21 9.11 -6.18
C ALA A 37 -17.34 8.79 -5.19
N LEU A 38 -17.02 8.14 -4.07
CA LEU A 38 -17.97 7.89 -2.99
C LEU A 38 -18.40 9.19 -2.30
N LEU A 39 -17.47 10.13 -2.09
CA LEU A 39 -17.76 11.44 -1.50
C LEU A 39 -18.68 12.28 -2.42
N ALA A 40 -18.41 12.30 -3.72
CA ALA A 40 -19.27 12.97 -4.70
C ALA A 40 -20.70 12.38 -4.67
N ARG A 41 -20.81 11.04 -4.63
CA ARG A 41 -22.10 10.35 -4.51
C ARG A 41 -22.83 10.64 -3.20
N ALA A 42 -22.12 10.70 -2.07
CA ALA A 42 -22.73 10.93 -0.77
C ALA A 42 -23.26 12.36 -0.58
N THR A 43 -22.76 13.30 -1.38
CA THR A 43 -23.12 14.73 -1.34
C THR A 43 -24.04 15.15 -2.48
N ASP A 44 -24.51 14.20 -3.32
CA ASP A 44 -25.29 14.46 -4.54
C ASP A 44 -24.63 15.48 -5.49
N THR A 45 -23.30 15.56 -5.46
CA THR A 45 -22.52 16.48 -6.29
C THR A 45 -21.80 15.74 -7.42
N THR A 46 -21.41 16.49 -8.46
CA THR A 46 -20.50 15.96 -9.48
C THR A 46 -19.07 15.95 -8.98
N LEU A 47 -18.23 15.06 -9.52
CA LEU A 47 -16.79 14.99 -9.19
C LEU A 47 -16.07 16.33 -9.35
N ALA A 48 -16.52 17.18 -10.28
CA ALA A 48 -15.95 18.50 -10.55
C ALA A 48 -16.33 19.57 -9.51
N THR A 49 -17.32 19.30 -8.65
CA THR A 49 -17.87 20.23 -7.67
C THR A 49 -17.55 19.84 -6.23
N VAL A 50 -16.83 18.73 -6.02
CA VAL A 50 -16.38 18.31 -4.69
C VAL A 50 -15.35 19.34 -4.19
N PRO A 51 -15.48 19.85 -2.96
CA PRO A 51 -14.51 20.78 -2.39
C PRO A 51 -13.11 20.17 -2.40
N ASP A 52 -12.14 20.87 -3.00
CA ASP A 52 -10.76 20.37 -3.17
C ASP A 52 -10.14 19.90 -1.85
N GLY A 53 -10.40 20.62 -0.75
CA GLY A 53 -9.91 20.25 0.58
C GLY A 53 -10.45 18.90 1.07
N ALA A 54 -11.74 18.63 0.88
CA ALA A 54 -12.36 17.37 1.29
C ALA A 54 -11.88 16.21 0.41
N ALA A 55 -11.77 16.44 -0.90
CA ALA A 55 -11.25 15.47 -1.84
C ALA A 55 -9.78 15.10 -1.52
N ILE A 56 -8.92 16.08 -1.22
CA ILE A 56 -7.51 15.86 -0.86
C ILE A 56 -7.40 15.05 0.43
N VAL A 57 -8.11 15.42 1.49
CA VAL A 57 -8.03 14.73 2.79
C VAL A 57 -8.45 13.26 2.65
N VAL A 58 -9.56 13.01 1.97
CA VAL A 58 -10.08 11.66 1.75
C VAL A 58 -9.17 10.85 0.82
N ALA A 59 -8.65 11.45 -0.25
CA ALA A 59 -7.71 10.80 -1.16
C ALA A 59 -6.39 10.44 -0.46
N CYS A 60 -5.83 11.35 0.34
CA CYS A 60 -4.62 11.10 1.12
C CYS A 60 -4.82 9.97 2.13
N CYS A 61 -5.93 9.98 2.88
CA CYS A 61 -6.25 8.90 3.82
C CYS A 61 -6.43 7.56 3.10
N GLY A 62 -7.13 7.55 1.97
CA GLY A 62 -7.30 6.38 1.11
C GLY A 62 -5.98 5.81 0.62
N ALA A 63 -5.13 6.66 0.06
CA ALA A 63 -3.80 6.29 -0.42
C ALA A 63 -2.92 5.73 0.71
N LEU A 64 -2.96 6.34 1.89
CA LEU A 64 -2.21 5.90 3.07
C LEU A 64 -2.66 4.51 3.54
N LEU A 65 -3.98 4.24 3.56
CA LEU A 65 -4.54 2.93 3.90
C LEU A 65 -4.24 1.86 2.84
N ALA A 66 -4.11 2.26 1.57
CA ALA A 66 -3.79 1.34 0.48
C ALA A 66 -2.36 0.78 0.58
N VAL A 67 -1.40 1.51 1.17
CA VAL A 67 -0.01 1.07 1.31
C VAL A 67 0.13 -0.26 2.07
N PRO A 68 -0.32 -0.39 3.33
CA PRO A 68 -0.19 -1.65 4.06
C PRO A 68 -0.98 -2.79 3.38
N VAL A 69 -2.14 -2.51 2.78
CA VAL A 69 -2.94 -3.51 2.04
C VAL A 69 -2.17 -4.03 0.83
N ALA A 70 -1.58 -3.14 0.04
CA ALA A 70 -0.76 -3.50 -1.11
C ALA A 70 0.49 -4.30 -0.70
N LEU A 71 1.11 -3.97 0.43
CA LEU A 71 2.24 -4.72 0.99
C LEU A 71 1.81 -6.10 1.50
N MET A 72 0.63 -6.23 2.11
CA MET A 72 0.08 -7.53 2.54
C MET A 72 -0.22 -8.42 1.34
N LEU A 73 -0.86 -7.87 0.30
CA LEU A 73 -1.12 -8.58 -0.97
C LEU A 73 0.17 -9.00 -1.64
N SER A 74 1.15 -8.11 -1.72
CA SER A 74 2.48 -8.40 -2.25
C SER A 74 3.14 -9.56 -1.50
N ASN A 75 3.10 -9.54 -0.16
CA ASN A 75 3.65 -10.61 0.66
C ASN A 75 2.92 -11.94 0.41
N LEU A 76 1.60 -11.90 0.21
CA LEU A 76 0.79 -13.07 -0.12
C LEU A 76 1.15 -13.64 -1.50
N VAL A 77 1.31 -12.80 -2.52
CA VAL A 77 1.75 -13.20 -3.87
C VAL A 77 3.14 -13.84 -3.84
N LEU A 78 4.07 -13.25 -3.08
CA LEU A 78 5.42 -13.79 -2.90
C LEU A 78 5.42 -15.16 -2.22
N HIS A 79 4.49 -15.39 -1.30
CA HIS A 79 4.34 -16.68 -0.62
C HIS A 79 3.61 -17.73 -1.49
N ALA A 80 2.62 -17.30 -2.28
CA ALA A 80 1.83 -18.16 -3.16
C ALA A 80 2.66 -18.71 -4.34
N LEU A 81 3.61 -17.91 -4.86
CA LEU A 81 4.47 -18.32 -5.95
C LEU A 81 5.69 -19.10 -5.44
N SER A 82 5.69 -20.41 -5.64
CA SER A 82 6.74 -21.35 -5.20
C SER A 82 8.19 -20.96 -5.57
N PRO A 83 8.53 -20.41 -6.76
CA PRO A 83 9.89 -19.94 -7.04
C PRO A 83 10.26 -18.70 -6.21
N LEU A 84 9.32 -17.77 -5.98
CA LEU A 84 9.55 -16.57 -5.16
C LEU A 84 9.64 -16.91 -3.68
N ARG A 85 8.83 -17.86 -3.19
CA ARG A 85 8.90 -18.38 -1.83
C ARG A 85 10.28 -18.96 -1.49
N ARG A 86 10.90 -19.70 -2.41
CA ARG A 86 12.25 -20.26 -2.22
C ARG A 86 13.33 -19.17 -2.16
N ILE A 87 13.19 -18.11 -2.96
CA ILE A 87 14.12 -16.97 -2.95
C ILE A 87 13.95 -16.17 -1.64
N ALA A 88 12.70 -15.86 -1.27
CA ALA A 88 12.38 -15.15 -0.03
C ALA A 88 12.83 -15.91 1.22
N GLY A 89 12.63 -17.24 1.27
CA GLY A 89 13.08 -18.06 2.39
C GLY A 89 14.61 -18.12 2.54
N ARG A 90 15.35 -18.17 1.42
CA ARG A 90 16.83 -18.11 1.45
C ARG A 90 17.35 -16.74 1.89
N ASP A 91 16.72 -15.65 1.46
CA ASP A 91 17.08 -14.30 1.92
C ASP A 91 16.69 -14.05 3.38
N ALA A 92 15.53 -14.55 3.83
CA ALA A 92 15.11 -14.43 5.21
C ALA A 92 16.06 -15.17 6.17
N ALA A 93 16.47 -16.39 5.80
CA ALA A 93 17.47 -17.15 6.54
C ALA A 93 18.86 -16.48 6.55
N ARG A 94 19.27 -15.85 5.45
CA ARG A 94 20.55 -15.13 5.36
C ARG A 94 20.57 -13.80 6.13
N HIS A 95 19.45 -13.09 6.18
CA HIS A 95 19.37 -11.75 6.75
C HIS A 95 18.60 -11.67 8.08
N ARG A 96 18.27 -12.82 8.70
CA ARG A 96 17.42 -12.92 9.91
C ARG A 96 16.15 -12.06 9.80
N ARG A 97 15.53 -12.01 8.62
CA ARG A 97 14.30 -11.23 8.42
C ARG A 97 13.10 -11.98 9.02
N PRO A 98 12.06 -11.24 9.46
CA PRO A 98 10.86 -11.84 10.02
C PRO A 98 10.19 -12.80 9.02
N ASP A 99 9.71 -13.94 9.53
CA ASP A 99 8.95 -14.91 8.75
C ASP A 99 7.66 -14.29 8.16
N PHE A 100 7.11 -14.93 7.13
CA PHE A 100 5.88 -14.50 6.44
C PHE A 100 4.75 -14.15 7.43
N ALA A 101 4.48 -15.04 8.39
CA ALA A 101 3.42 -14.84 9.38
C ALA A 101 3.69 -13.65 10.31
N ALA A 102 4.95 -13.42 10.69
CA ALA A 102 5.34 -12.27 11.51
C ALA A 102 5.22 -10.96 10.72
N SER A 103 5.65 -10.96 9.45
CA SER A 103 5.50 -9.81 8.55
C SER A 103 4.02 -9.48 8.28
N GLN A 104 3.17 -10.48 8.04
CA GLN A 104 1.72 -10.28 7.90
C GLN A 104 1.07 -9.70 9.15
N ARG A 105 1.40 -10.22 10.34
CA ARG A 105 0.88 -9.66 11.60
C ARG A 105 1.33 -8.22 11.83
N ALA A 106 2.58 -7.89 11.50
CA ALA A 106 3.09 -6.53 11.61
C ALA A 106 2.37 -5.57 10.65
N LEU A 107 2.18 -5.97 9.39
CA LEU A 107 1.45 -5.18 8.40
C LEU A 107 -0.04 -5.03 8.76
N LEU A 108 -0.67 -6.08 9.27
CA LEU A 108 -2.06 -6.01 9.74
C LEU A 108 -2.20 -5.05 10.93
N ARG A 109 -1.28 -5.09 11.90
CA ARG A 109 -1.26 -4.12 13.01
C ARG A 109 -1.08 -2.70 12.50
N LEU A 110 -0.17 -2.48 11.56
CA LEU A 110 0.03 -1.17 10.94
C LEU A 110 -1.24 -0.69 10.23
N PHE A 111 -1.90 -1.57 9.46
CA PHE A 111 -3.17 -1.26 8.83
C PHE A 111 -4.24 -0.88 9.85
N LEU A 112 -4.37 -1.62 10.94
CA LEU A 112 -5.36 -1.33 11.99
C LEU A 112 -5.10 0.01 12.67
N VAL A 113 -3.84 0.34 12.96
CA VAL A 113 -3.47 1.64 13.53
C VAL A 113 -3.79 2.78 12.55
N LEU A 114 -3.43 2.62 11.28
CA LEU A 114 -3.76 3.60 10.25
C LEU A 114 -5.28 3.73 10.05
N ALA A 115 -6.00 2.62 10.04
CA ALA A 115 -7.46 2.60 9.91
C ALA A 115 -8.13 3.30 11.08
N ALA A 116 -7.65 3.11 12.31
CA ALA A 116 -8.18 3.79 13.49
C ALA A 116 -8.03 5.32 13.41
N ILE A 117 -7.07 5.84 12.64
CA ILE A 117 -6.85 7.28 12.44
C ILE A 117 -7.57 7.78 11.20
N CYS A 118 -7.40 7.10 10.06
CA CYS A 118 -7.96 7.51 8.78
C CYS A 118 -9.48 7.34 8.70
N ALA A 119 -10.05 6.28 9.28
CA ALA A 119 -11.49 6.05 9.26
C ALA A 119 -12.29 7.19 9.91
N PRO A 120 -11.97 7.68 11.13
CA PRO A 120 -12.70 8.81 11.70
C PRO A 120 -12.49 10.11 10.93
N ILE A 121 -11.30 10.35 10.35
CA ILE A 121 -11.04 11.53 9.50
C ILE A 121 -11.92 11.50 8.25
N ILE A 122 -11.98 10.35 7.57
CA ILE A 122 -12.84 10.15 6.40
C ILE A 122 -14.30 10.36 6.82
N ALA A 123 -14.77 9.69 7.87
CA ALA A 123 -16.15 9.82 8.35
C ALA A 123 -16.51 11.27 8.73
N ALA A 124 -15.63 11.99 9.42
CA ALA A 124 -15.82 13.39 9.75
C ALA A 124 -15.87 14.27 8.50
N THR A 125 -15.04 13.99 7.49
CA THR A 125 -15.06 14.72 6.22
C THR A 125 -16.38 14.50 5.47
N PHE A 126 -16.89 13.28 5.46
CA PHE A 126 -18.23 12.99 4.91
C PHE A 126 -19.35 13.67 5.70
N ALA A 127 -19.24 13.73 7.03
CA ALA A 127 -20.24 14.39 7.87
C ALA A 127 -20.25 15.92 7.70
N LEU A 128 -19.08 16.54 7.49
CA LEU A 128 -18.92 17.97 7.28
C LEU A 128 -19.20 18.43 5.85
N ALA A 129 -19.10 17.51 4.88
CA ALA A 129 -19.40 17.79 3.47
C ALA A 129 -20.90 17.68 3.14
N ARG A 130 -21.72 17.24 4.10
CA ARG A 130 -23.17 17.09 4.00
C ARG A 130 -23.87 18.36 4.51
#